data_AF-A0A397UK20-F1
#
_entry.id   AF-A0A397UK20-F1
#
_cell.length_a   1.000
_cell.length_b   1.000
_cell.length_c   1.000
_cell.angle_alpha   90.00
_cell.angle_beta   90.00
_cell.angle_gamma   90.00
#
_symmetry.space_group_name_H-M   'P 1'
#
loop_
_entity.id
_entity.type
_entity.pdbx_description
1 polymer ?
#
loop_
_entity_poly.entity_id
_entity_poly.type
_entity_poly.pdbx_seq_one_letter_code
_entity_poly.pdbx_strand_id
1 'polypeptide(L)'
;MSETYQTVLSNLLATVDRNVEVTIPTFDPTIELRTQVNAAYISMQQSLRQDKREQALAFAYFVGQLIEEMPPSTLERTVCKNLLSLHYYIAITRTYYIFKKWGTDQIPRTTFLTLGKIAKLKFADYQILID
;
A
#
# COMPACT_ATOMS: atom_id res chain seq x y z
N MET A 1 13.71 -18.48 -2.27
CA MET A 1 12.67 -17.59 -1.72
C MET A 1 12.99 -17.28 -0.27
N SER A 2 12.89 -16.03 0.17
CA SER A 2 13.19 -15.65 1.56
C SER A 2 12.07 -16.02 2.54
N GLU A 3 12.38 -16.05 3.84
CA GLU A 3 11.38 -16.17 4.92
C GLU A 3 10.33 -15.05 4.85
N THR A 4 10.78 -13.81 4.56
CA THR A 4 9.90 -12.66 4.33
C THR A 4 8.92 -12.93 3.21
N TYR A 5 9.36 -13.51 2.09
CA TYR A 5 8.48 -13.88 0.99
C TYR A 5 7.41 -14.88 1.42
N GLN A 6 7.79 -15.97 2.09
CA GLN A 6 6.82 -16.99 2.54
C GLN A 6 5.78 -16.40 3.50
N THR A 7 6.21 -15.49 4.37
CA THR A 7 5.32 -14.75 5.26
C THR A 7 4.33 -13.88 4.48
N VAL A 8 4.79 -13.14 3.47
CA VAL A 8 3.92 -12.28 2.67
C VAL A 8 2.94 -13.14 1.85
N LEU A 9 3.43 -14.16 1.15
CA LEU A 9 2.62 -15.04 0.33
C LEU A 9 1.53 -15.76 1.14
N SER A 10 1.87 -16.32 2.30
CA SER A 10 0.88 -16.98 3.17
C SER A 10 -0.23 -16.03 3.64
N ASN A 11 0.07 -14.75 3.86
CA ASN A 11 -0.94 -13.73 4.18
C ASN A 11 -1.82 -13.41 2.96
N LEU A 12 -1.24 -13.36 1.77
CA LEU A 12 -1.98 -13.11 0.52
C LEU A 12 -2.88 -14.29 0.13
N LEU A 13 -2.51 -15.51 0.52
CA LEU A 13 -3.31 -16.72 0.31
C LEU A 13 -4.35 -16.97 1.43
N ALA A 14 -4.40 -16.13 2.46
CA ALA A 14 -5.34 -16.31 3.56
C ALA A 14 -6.79 -16.13 3.07
N THR A 15 -7.62 -17.15 3.25
CA THR A 15 -9.04 -17.12 2.83
C THR A 15 -10.01 -16.81 3.95
N VAL A 16 -9.53 -16.82 5.20
CA VAL A 16 -10.36 -16.62 6.39
C VAL A 16 -10.79 -15.15 6.44
N ASP A 17 -12.11 -14.94 6.42
CA ASP A 17 -12.68 -13.64 6.74
C ASP A 17 -12.49 -13.37 8.23
N ARG A 18 -11.84 -12.25 8.54
CA ARG A 18 -11.53 -11.83 9.91
C ARG A 18 -12.57 -10.84 10.44
N ASN A 19 -13.62 -10.53 9.67
CA ASN A 19 -14.63 -9.49 9.98
C ASN A 19 -13.98 -8.14 10.33
N VAL A 20 -12.84 -7.82 9.71
CA VAL A 20 -12.16 -6.53 9.89
C VAL A 20 -12.70 -5.58 8.82
N GLU A 21 -13.38 -4.53 9.27
CA GLU A 21 -13.84 -3.48 8.36
C GLU A 21 -12.67 -2.56 7.99
N VAL A 22 -12.43 -2.42 6.69
CA VAL A 22 -11.37 -1.57 6.14
C VAL A 22 -11.97 -0.70 5.05
N THR A 23 -11.80 0.62 5.18
CA THR A 23 -12.26 1.57 4.18
C THR A 23 -11.10 2.04 3.33
N ILE A 24 -11.21 1.86 2.02
CA ILE A 24 -10.26 2.43 1.06
C ILE A 24 -10.88 3.70 0.49
N PRO A 25 -10.22 4.87 0.62
CA PRO A 25 -10.72 6.09 0.02
C PRO A 25 -10.78 6.00 -1.51
N THR A 26 -11.62 6.83 -2.12
CA THR A 26 -11.70 6.97 -3.58
C THR A 26 -11.00 8.25 -4.02
N PHE A 27 -10.43 8.23 -5.23
CA PHE A 27 -9.87 9.43 -5.83
C PHE A 27 -10.97 10.47 -6.11
N ASP A 28 -10.73 11.71 -5.70
CA ASP A 28 -11.61 12.84 -6.00
C ASP A 28 -10.96 13.75 -7.04
N PRO A 29 -11.44 13.82 -8.30
CA PRO A 29 -10.84 14.65 -9.33
C PRO A 29 -10.97 16.16 -9.07
N THR A 30 -11.78 16.59 -8.11
CA THR A 30 -11.96 18.00 -7.75
C THR A 30 -10.90 18.50 -6.78
N ILE A 31 -10.18 17.60 -6.11
CA ILE A 31 -9.11 17.93 -5.16
C ILE A 31 -7.76 17.78 -5.84
N GLU A 32 -6.85 18.74 -5.62
CA GLU A 32 -5.48 18.64 -6.13
C GLU A 32 -4.81 17.32 -5.70
N LEU A 33 -4.18 16.63 -6.65
CA LEU A 33 -3.56 15.32 -6.43
C LEU A 33 -2.58 15.32 -5.25
N ARG A 34 -1.71 16.32 -5.16
CA ARG A 34 -0.73 16.45 -4.06
C ARG A 34 -1.40 16.56 -2.70
N THR A 35 -2.51 17.29 -2.64
CA THR A 35 -3.30 17.44 -1.42
C THR A 35 -3.90 16.10 -0.99
N GLN A 36 -4.44 15.33 -1.93
CA GLN A 36 -4.94 13.98 -1.64
C GLN A 36 -3.84 13.01 -1.21
N VAL A 37 -2.68 13.02 -1.89
CA VAL A 37 -1.51 12.20 -1.54
C VAL A 37 -1.07 12.52 -0.11
N ASN A 38 -0.91 13.80 0.22
CA ASN A 38 -0.47 14.21 1.55
C ASN A 38 -1.50 13.85 2.64
N ALA A 39 -2.78 14.11 2.41
CA ALA A 39 -3.85 13.77 3.36
C ALA A 39 -3.92 12.26 3.61
N ALA A 40 -3.91 11.45 2.55
CA ALA A 40 -3.93 9.99 2.66
C ALA A 40 -2.67 9.44 3.33
N TYR A 41 -1.50 10.02 3.05
CA TYR A 41 -0.24 9.65 3.72
C TYR A 41 -0.26 9.96 5.22
N ILE A 42 -0.79 11.12 5.63
CA ILE A 42 -0.97 11.46 7.05
C ILE A 42 -1.92 10.46 7.72
N SER A 43 -3.06 10.14 7.09
CA SER A 43 -4.02 9.15 7.61
C SER A 43 -3.43 7.74 7.72
N MET A 44 -2.58 7.36 6.76
CA MET A 44 -1.80 6.12 6.84
C MET A 44 -0.90 6.11 8.08
N GLN A 45 -0.14 7.18 8.29
CA GLN A 45 0.76 7.29 9.46
C GLN A 45 -0.01 7.30 10.78
N GLN A 46 -1.17 7.95 10.83
CA GLN A 46 -2.06 7.91 12.00
C GLN A 46 -2.55 6.49 12.28
N SER A 47 -2.96 5.75 11.24
CA SER A 47 -3.40 4.36 11.36
C SER A 47 -2.28 3.46 11.90
N LEU A 48 -1.04 3.66 11.44
CA LEU A 48 0.13 2.96 11.97
C LEU A 48 0.36 3.25 13.47
N ARG A 49 0.21 4.50 13.90
CA ARG A 49 0.36 4.88 15.31
C ARG A 49 -0.74 4.31 16.21
N GLN A 50 -1.91 4.04 15.65
CA GLN A 50 -3.05 3.44 16.35
C GLN A 50 -3.07 1.90 16.28
N ASP A 51 -2.02 1.28 15.74
CA ASP A 51 -1.95 -0.16 15.48
C ASP A 51 -3.10 -0.69 14.59
N LYS A 52 -3.70 0.18 13.76
CA LYS A 52 -4.71 -0.18 12.77
C LYS A 52 -4.03 -0.60 11.47
N ARG A 53 -3.40 -1.77 11.51
CA ARG A 53 -2.52 -2.29 10.45
C ARG A 53 -3.23 -2.42 9.10
N GLU A 54 -4.40 -3.05 9.07
CA GLU A 54 -5.17 -3.29 7.85
C GLU A 54 -5.61 -1.96 7.23
N GLN A 55 -6.07 -1.01 8.05
CA GLN A 55 -6.39 0.34 7.60
C GLN A 55 -5.17 1.09 7.06
N ALA A 56 -3.99 0.91 7.67
CA ALA A 56 -2.74 1.47 7.15
C ALA A 56 -2.35 0.86 5.79
N LEU A 57 -2.56 -0.45 5.59
CA LEU A 57 -2.36 -1.10 4.28
C LEU A 57 -3.33 -0.55 3.22
N ALA A 58 -4.59 -0.32 3.59
CA ALA A 58 -5.59 0.31 2.71
C ALA A 58 -5.20 1.72 2.30
N PHE A 59 -4.80 2.57 3.25
CA PHE A 59 -4.30 3.90 2.90
C PHE A 59 -3.01 3.83 2.07
N ALA A 60 -2.11 2.88 2.35
CA ALA A 60 -0.90 2.71 1.55
C ALA A 60 -1.21 2.28 0.11
N TYR A 61 -2.17 1.36 -0.09
CA TYR A 61 -2.67 1.02 -1.42
C TYR A 61 -3.19 2.26 -2.14
N PHE A 62 -4.04 3.06 -1.47
CA PHE A 62 -4.62 4.26 -2.04
C PHE A 62 -3.56 5.33 -2.39
N VAL A 63 -2.61 5.61 -1.49
CA VAL A 63 -1.51 6.55 -1.78
C VAL A 63 -0.68 6.06 -2.97
N GLY A 64 -0.41 4.75 -3.07
CA GLY A 64 0.30 4.18 -4.20
C GLY A 64 -0.50 4.34 -5.50
N GLN A 65 -1.81 4.13 -5.48
CA GLN A 65 -2.68 4.39 -6.63
C GLN A 65 -2.62 5.86 -7.07
N LEU A 66 -2.72 6.80 -6.14
CA LEU A 66 -2.61 8.24 -6.43
C LEU A 66 -1.27 8.61 -7.07
N ILE A 67 -0.17 7.96 -6.69
CA ILE A 67 1.17 8.26 -7.23
C ILE A 67 1.42 7.54 -8.55
N GLU A 68 0.91 6.33 -8.73
CA GLU A 68 1.26 5.46 -9.86
C GLU A 68 0.30 5.59 -11.05
N GLU A 69 -0.97 5.97 -10.82
CA GLU A 69 -2.01 6.00 -11.87
C GLU A 69 -2.55 7.40 -12.17
N MET A 70 -2.66 8.27 -11.16
CA MET A 70 -3.35 9.56 -11.29
C MET A 70 -2.51 10.73 -11.81
N PRO A 71 -1.16 10.77 -11.72
CA PRO A 71 -0.43 11.94 -12.20
C PRO A 71 -0.53 12.07 -13.73
N PRO A 72 -0.85 13.28 -14.27
CA PRO A 72 -0.94 13.51 -15.71
C PRO A 72 0.44 13.56 -16.40
N SER A 73 1.52 13.63 -15.62
CA SER A 73 2.89 13.69 -16.14
C SER A 73 3.90 13.06 -15.18
N THR A 74 5.05 12.66 -15.71
CA THR A 74 6.19 12.16 -14.93
C THR A 74 6.69 13.19 -13.90
N LEU A 75 6.60 14.49 -14.23
CA LEU A 75 6.97 15.56 -13.31
C LEU A 75 6.03 15.57 -12.10
N GLU A 76 4.72 15.49 -12.32
CA GLU A 76 3.73 15.50 -11.25
C GLU A 76 3.85 14.26 -10.35
N ARG A 77 4.13 13.09 -10.95
CA ARG A 77 4.47 11.87 -10.21
C ARG A 77 5.69 12.06 -9.31
N THR A 78 6.73 12.71 -9.83
CA THR A 78 7.96 12.97 -9.08
C THR A 78 7.69 13.89 -7.90
N VAL A 79 6.87 14.94 -8.07
CA VAL A 79 6.52 15.83 -6.96
C VAL A 79 5.69 15.11 -5.90
N CYS A 80 4.70 14.30 -6.29
CA CYS A 80 3.92 13.50 -5.34
C CYS A 80 4.82 12.53 -4.56
N LYS A 81 5.76 11.85 -5.23
CA LYS A 81 6.75 10.97 -4.60
C LYS A 81 7.59 11.69 -3.55
N ASN A 82 8.00 12.94 -3.81
CA ASN A 82 8.85 13.70 -2.91
C ASN A 82 8.15 14.13 -1.60
N LEU A 83 6.82 13.95 -1.49
CA LEU A 83 6.09 14.12 -0.24
C LEU A 83 6.36 12.98 0.77
N LEU A 84 6.95 11.87 0.30
CA LEU A 84 7.16 10.66 1.08
C LEU A 84 8.64 10.47 1.41
N SER A 85 8.93 9.86 2.56
CA SER A 85 10.30 9.37 2.80
C SER A 85 10.59 8.19 1.86
N LEU A 86 11.87 7.97 1.53
CA LEU A 86 12.27 6.87 0.65
C LEU A 86 11.75 5.51 1.15
N HIS A 87 11.80 5.28 2.46
CA HIS A 87 11.29 4.05 3.07
C HIS A 87 9.79 3.86 2.80
N TYR A 88 8.98 4.90 3.03
CA TYR A 88 7.54 4.81 2.82
C TYR A 88 7.18 4.74 1.34
N TYR A 89 7.87 5.46 0.47
CA TYR A 89 7.68 5.34 -0.97
C TYR A 89 7.84 3.90 -1.45
N ILE A 90 8.94 3.23 -1.05
CA ILE A 90 9.17 1.81 -1.41
C ILE A 90 8.03 0.92 -0.87
N ALA A 91 7.64 1.11 0.40
CA ALA A 91 6.60 0.32 1.02
C ALA A 91 5.24 0.50 0.31
N ILE A 92 4.86 1.74 0.04
CA ILE A 92 3.58 2.13 -0.58
C ILE A 92 3.49 1.64 -2.01
N THR A 93 4.51 1.90 -2.85
CA THR A 93 4.50 1.47 -4.25
C THR A 93 4.38 -0.06 -4.34
N ARG A 94 5.12 -0.80 -3.51
CA ARG A 94 5.01 -2.26 -3.47
C ARG A 94 3.65 -2.74 -2.98
N THR A 95 3.11 -2.09 -1.94
CA THR A 95 1.77 -2.39 -1.41
C THR A 95 0.71 -2.22 -2.50
N TYR A 96 0.78 -1.11 -3.24
CA TYR A 96 -0.12 -0.85 -4.36
C TYR A 96 -0.06 -1.95 -5.43
N TYR A 97 1.12 -2.29 -5.95
CA TYR A 97 1.21 -3.32 -7.00
C TYR A 97 0.83 -4.72 -6.50
N ILE A 98 1.16 -5.07 -5.25
CA ILE A 98 0.72 -6.33 -4.65
C ILE A 98 -0.81 -6.39 -4.63
N PHE A 99 -1.50 -5.41 -4.03
CA PHE A 99 -2.95 -5.47 -3.92
C PHE A 99 -3.69 -5.11 -5.20
N LYS A 100 -3.02 -4.47 -6.18
CA LYS A 100 -3.54 -4.33 -7.54
C LYS A 100 -3.66 -5.69 -8.25
N LYS A 101 -2.71 -6.60 -8.04
CA LYS A 101 -2.78 -7.97 -8.57
C LYS A 101 -3.69 -8.87 -7.76
N TRP A 102 -3.57 -8.84 -6.43
CA TRP A 102 -4.24 -9.79 -5.53
C TRP A 102 -5.66 -9.37 -5.11
N GLY A 103 -6.03 -8.11 -5.36
CA GLY A 103 -7.30 -7.53 -4.94
C GLY A 103 -7.23 -6.88 -3.55
N THR A 104 -7.89 -5.74 -3.40
CA THR A 104 -7.96 -4.99 -2.13
C THR A 104 -8.75 -5.71 -1.06
N ASP A 105 -9.70 -6.58 -1.44
CA ASP A 105 -10.47 -7.43 -0.52
C ASP A 105 -9.59 -8.36 0.31
N GLN A 106 -8.33 -8.52 -0.11
CA GLN A 106 -7.38 -9.36 0.59
C GLN A 106 -6.69 -8.66 1.77
N ILE A 107 -6.72 -7.33 1.82
CA ILE A 107 -6.18 -6.54 2.94
C ILE A 107 -6.75 -6.98 4.31
N PRO A 108 -8.07 -7.04 4.52
CA PRO A 108 -8.65 -7.44 5.82
C PRO A 108 -8.36 -8.90 6.20
N ARG A 109 -8.07 -9.78 5.21
CA ARG A 109 -7.76 -11.20 5.46
C ARG A 109 -6.32 -11.44 5.91
N THR A 110 -5.41 -10.48 5.70
CA THR A 110 -4.03 -10.60 6.18
C THR A 110 -3.97 -10.58 7.70
N THR A 111 -3.08 -11.37 8.31
CA THR A 111 -2.98 -11.51 9.78
C THR A 111 -1.74 -10.83 10.37
N PHE A 112 -0.63 -10.84 9.62
CA PHE A 112 0.66 -10.32 10.09
C PHE A 112 1.39 -9.48 9.03
N LEU A 113 0.73 -9.17 7.92
CA LEU A 113 1.33 -8.38 6.84
C LEU A 113 1.42 -6.91 7.25
N THR A 114 2.61 -6.33 7.23
CA THR A 114 2.85 -4.92 7.55
C THR A 114 3.59 -4.23 6.41
N LEU A 115 3.51 -2.90 6.35
CA LEU A 115 4.31 -2.09 5.41
C LEU A 115 5.81 -2.38 5.55
N GLY A 116 6.29 -2.58 6.78
CA GLY A 116 7.68 -2.93 7.04
C GLY A 116 8.09 -4.26 6.44
N LYS A 117 7.22 -5.29 6.48
CA LYS A 117 7.49 -6.59 5.83
C LYS A 117 7.49 -6.45 4.31
N ILE A 118 6.55 -5.70 3.75
CA ILE A 118 6.47 -5.42 2.30
C ILE A 118 7.72 -4.66 1.82
N ALA A 119 8.15 -3.64 2.56
CA ALA A 119 9.36 -2.86 2.26
C ALA A 119 10.63 -3.72 2.28
N LYS A 120 10.68 -4.75 3.13
CA LYS A 120 11.83 -5.66 3.27
C LYS A 120 11.85 -6.81 2.26
N LEU A 121 10.84 -6.96 1.41
CA LEU A 121 10.89 -7.96 0.33
C LEU A 121 12.13 -7.74 -0.54
N LYS A 122 12.84 -8.83 -0.87
CA LYS A 122 13.87 -8.75 -1.90
C LYS A 122 13.23 -8.44 -3.24
N PHE A 123 13.95 -7.76 -4.13
CA PHE A 123 13.41 -7.39 -5.43
C PHE A 123 12.88 -8.61 -6.20
N ALA A 124 13.65 -9.71 -6.27
CA ALA A 124 13.23 -10.94 -6.93
C ALA A 124 11.96 -11.56 -6.32
N ASP A 125 11.86 -11.61 -4.99
CA ASP A 125 10.69 -12.10 -4.28
C ASP A 125 9.46 -11.21 -4.55
N TYR A 126 9.64 -9.90 -4.61
CA TYR A 126 8.58 -8.95 -4.93
C TYR A 126 8.07 -9.10 -6.37
N GLN A 127 8.97 -9.25 -7.36
CA GLN A 127 8.58 -9.47 -8.76
C GLN A 127 7.68 -10.70 -8.89
N ILE A 128 8.07 -11.84 -8.31
CA ILE A 128 7.26 -13.07 -8.31
C ILE A 128 5.86 -12.83 -7.72
N LEU A 129 5.72 -11.97 -6.70
CA LEU A 129 4.42 -11.66 -6.12
C LEU A 129 3.53 -10.84 -7.06
N ILE A 130 4.10 -10.00 -7.92
CA ILE A 130 3.36 -9.04 -8.77
C ILE A 130 3.29 -9.42 -10.26
N ASP A 131 4.06 -10.44 -10.69
CA ASP A 131 4.05 -10.99 -12.06
C ASP A 131 2.85 -11.92 -12.29
#